data_AF-A0A3B8X2M0-F1
#
_entry.id   AF-A0A3B8X2M0-F1
#
_cell.length_a   1.000
_cell.length_b   1.000
_cell.length_c   1.000
_cell.angle_alpha   90.00
_cell.angle_beta   90.00
_cell.angle_gamma   90.00
#
_symmetry.space_group_name_H-M   'P 1'
#
loop_
_entity.id
_entity.type
_entity.pdbx_description
1 polymer ?
#
loop_
_entity_poly.entity_id
_entity_poly.type
_entity_poly.pdbx_seq_one_letter_code
_entity_poly.pdbx_strand_id
1 'polypeptide(L)'
;PGAVLSLDYAKPSVVTVKLGLSYTSVENAKANLEAEAAGLDFDAARKATQNKWRRELGKLEVSGGKPEDRIKFYTGLYHMLLGRGLASDVNGAYPRNDGGVGQIELDAAGKPVHNHYNTDAIWGGYWNLTPLWALAWPEYYNDWVASQLLVYKDAGWLGDGIACSKYVSGVGTNMVSIAFAGAYNSGIRNYDIEAMYAAARKDNLEWRGRIEGAGKMDVEQFVKNGYVPYVSDPGFVAHSGGATFSVSHTLEYSFSAYATAQLAKQLGYEEDYKQLMDLSGGWAKVFDDSLKLVRPRVAGGAFIDNFDPLESWRGFQEGNAMQYTFFVPQNPDSLITRLGKDVFNERLDGIFTVARKSIFGGGKTTYAFSGINSPYNHGNQPCLHEPWLFNFSGKPYLTQKWVRLICDEFYGITGEHGYGYGQDEDQGQLGAWYVLSTMGLFDVQGGAPAEPTYQIGSPAFDKIVVHLNPLNATGKKLVIRTIGNGPEAYYVQKASFNGKPLEQNWLYRKDILSGGELVLTMGTEPSDVWNESCPPVKQ
;
A
#
# COMPACT_ATOMS: atom_id res chain seq x y z
N PRO A 1 36.68 2.75 15.13
CA PRO A 1 37.84 3.01 14.24
C PRO A 1 37.38 3.94 13.12
N GLY A 2 38.23 4.87 12.68
CA GLY A 2 37.94 5.77 11.56
C GLY A 2 39.13 5.84 10.62
N ALA A 3 38.93 6.38 9.42
CA ALA A 3 39.99 6.65 8.45
C ALA A 3 40.15 8.16 8.28
N VAL A 4 41.40 8.63 8.08
CA VAL A 4 41.71 10.03 7.82
C VAL A 4 42.49 10.14 6.52
N LEU A 5 42.00 10.97 5.60
CA LEU A 5 42.71 11.40 4.41
C LEU A 5 43.06 12.88 4.56
N SER A 6 44.36 13.20 4.59
CA SER A 6 44.85 14.58 4.64
C SER A 6 45.34 14.98 3.25
N LEU A 7 44.78 16.05 2.70
CA LEU A 7 45.10 16.58 1.38
C LEU A 7 45.56 18.04 1.56
N ASP A 8 46.75 18.37 1.10
CA ASP A 8 47.33 19.71 1.16
C ASP A 8 47.30 20.37 -0.22
N TYR A 9 46.67 21.53 -0.32
CA TYR A 9 46.47 22.25 -1.58
C TYR A 9 47.03 23.67 -1.51
N ALA A 10 47.90 24.03 -2.46
CA ALA A 10 48.48 25.38 -2.55
C ALA A 10 47.48 26.49 -2.94
N LYS A 11 46.30 26.13 -3.45
CA LYS A 11 45.21 27.03 -3.87
C LYS A 11 43.84 26.37 -3.59
N PRO A 12 42.74 27.14 -3.47
CA PRO A 12 41.40 26.57 -3.35
C PRO A 12 41.13 25.54 -4.47
N SER A 13 40.82 24.31 -4.08
CA SER A 13 40.68 23.16 -4.97
C SER A 13 39.39 22.41 -4.65
N VAL A 14 38.73 21.88 -5.68
CA VAL A 14 37.54 21.02 -5.54
C VAL A 14 37.98 19.57 -5.56
N VAL A 15 37.52 18.79 -4.57
CA VAL A 15 37.79 17.35 -4.48
C VAL A 15 36.52 16.59 -4.86
N THR A 16 36.59 15.81 -5.93
CA THR A 16 35.50 14.92 -6.35
C THR A 16 35.75 13.53 -5.80
N VAL A 17 34.78 13.00 -5.04
CA VAL A 17 34.82 11.65 -4.49
C VAL A 17 33.79 10.78 -5.22
N LYS A 18 34.17 9.56 -5.59
CA LYS A 18 33.26 8.52 -6.09
C LYS A 18 33.29 7.33 -5.15
N LEU A 19 32.12 6.79 -4.83
CA LEU A 19 31.96 5.68 -3.90
C LEU A 19 31.08 4.62 -4.56
N GLY A 20 31.54 3.37 -4.53
CA GLY A 20 30.69 2.21 -4.78
C GLY A 20 30.28 1.61 -3.44
N LEU A 21 29.06 1.09 -3.36
CA LEU A 21 28.52 0.43 -2.19
C LEU A 21 28.08 -0.98 -2.58
N SER A 22 28.18 -1.91 -1.64
CA SER A 22 27.65 -3.28 -1.77
C SER A 22 27.32 -3.82 -0.38
N TYR A 23 26.27 -4.62 -0.30
CA TYR A 23 25.91 -5.37 0.91
C TYR A 23 26.60 -6.74 0.97
N THR A 24 27.36 -7.13 -0.06
CA THR A 24 27.89 -8.49 -0.19
C THR A 24 29.41 -8.57 -0.09
N SER A 25 30.15 -7.64 -0.71
CA SER A 25 31.62 -7.64 -0.68
C SER A 25 32.25 -6.31 -1.12
N VAL A 26 33.53 -6.11 -0.79
CA VAL A 26 34.32 -4.96 -1.28
C VAL A 26 34.56 -5.07 -2.79
N GLU A 27 34.74 -6.29 -3.29
CA GLU A 27 34.90 -6.59 -4.71
C GLU A 27 33.67 -6.17 -5.51
N ASN A 28 32.47 -6.47 -5.01
CA ASN A 28 31.23 -6.03 -5.64
C ASN A 28 31.01 -4.52 -5.52
N ALA A 29 31.38 -3.90 -4.39
CA ALA A 29 31.36 -2.44 -4.28
C ALA A 29 32.24 -1.77 -5.34
N LYS A 30 33.42 -2.35 -5.63
CA LYS A 30 34.30 -1.89 -6.71
C LYS A 30 33.69 -2.13 -8.08
N ALA A 31 33.09 -3.31 -8.33
CA ALA A 31 32.42 -3.61 -9.60
C ALA A 31 31.25 -2.66 -9.88
N ASN A 32 30.44 -2.34 -8.86
CA ASN A 32 29.35 -1.36 -8.97
C ASN A 32 29.90 0.03 -9.35
N LEU A 33 30.95 0.49 -8.67
CA LEU A 33 31.61 1.77 -9.00
C LEU A 33 32.12 1.81 -10.45
N GLU A 34 32.77 0.74 -10.90
CA GLU A 34 33.32 0.64 -12.26
C GLU A 34 32.21 0.63 -13.33
N ALA A 35 31.13 -0.12 -13.10
CA ALA A 35 30.00 -0.22 -14.01
C ALA A 35 29.20 1.09 -14.11
N GLU A 36 28.99 1.78 -13.00
CA GLU A 36 28.06 2.91 -12.94
C GLU A 36 28.73 4.27 -13.07
N ALA A 37 29.97 4.44 -12.59
CA ALA A 37 30.55 5.76 -12.39
C ALA A 37 32.02 5.90 -12.80
N ALA A 38 32.67 4.90 -13.41
CA ALA A 38 34.07 4.97 -13.82
C ALA A 38 34.40 6.26 -14.62
N GLY A 39 33.59 6.56 -15.64
CA GLY A 39 33.75 7.74 -16.51
C GLY A 39 32.94 8.97 -16.12
N LEU A 40 32.13 8.93 -15.05
CA LEU A 40 31.23 10.05 -14.69
C LEU A 40 31.94 11.11 -13.84
N ASP A 41 31.94 12.37 -14.25
CA ASP A 41 32.18 13.48 -13.34
C ASP A 41 30.89 13.86 -12.57
N PHE A 42 31.01 14.83 -11.65
CA PHE A 42 29.88 15.26 -10.82
C PHE A 42 28.72 15.84 -11.66
N ASP A 43 29.02 16.66 -12.67
CA ASP A 43 28.00 17.32 -13.49
C ASP A 43 27.30 16.32 -14.41
N ALA A 44 28.03 15.36 -14.97
CA ALA A 44 27.49 14.26 -15.74
C ALA A 44 26.57 13.37 -14.88
N ALA A 45 27.00 13.02 -13.66
CA ALA A 45 26.19 12.26 -12.72
C ALA A 45 24.89 13.01 -12.34
N ARG A 46 25.00 14.32 -12.04
CA ARG A 46 23.85 15.19 -11.77
C ARG A 46 22.87 15.22 -12.94
N LYS A 47 23.37 15.44 -14.16
CA LYS A 47 22.53 15.51 -15.37
C LYS A 47 21.87 14.18 -15.68
N ALA A 48 22.59 13.07 -15.57
CA ALA A 48 22.04 11.73 -15.76
C ALA A 48 20.92 11.44 -14.73
N THR A 49 21.14 11.79 -13.46
CA THR A 49 20.15 11.65 -12.39
C THR A 49 18.91 12.50 -12.62
N GLN A 50 19.08 13.76 -13.03
CA GLN A 50 17.95 14.64 -13.38
C GLN A 50 17.14 14.11 -14.57
N ASN A 51 17.81 13.53 -15.57
CA ASN A 51 17.13 12.90 -16.70
C ASN A 51 16.37 11.63 -16.29
N LYS A 52 16.95 10.80 -15.40
CA LYS A 52 16.27 9.63 -14.82
C LYS A 52 14.99 10.07 -14.09
N TRP A 53 15.09 11.05 -13.19
CA TRP A 53 13.92 11.59 -12.48
C TRP A 53 12.88 12.16 -13.42
N ARG A 54 13.28 12.94 -14.43
CA ARG A 54 12.33 13.49 -15.41
C ARG A 54 11.58 12.39 -16.17
N ARG A 55 12.25 11.29 -16.52
CA ARG A 55 11.63 10.15 -17.19
C ARG A 55 10.68 9.40 -16.26
N GLU A 56 11.11 9.09 -15.03
CA GLU A 56 10.26 8.33 -14.10
C GLU A 56 9.05 9.14 -13.64
N LEU A 57 9.24 10.40 -13.24
CA LEU A 57 8.14 11.29 -12.84
C LEU A 57 7.24 11.63 -14.04
N GLY A 58 7.80 11.71 -15.26
CA GLY A 58 7.06 11.97 -16.49
C GLY A 58 6.17 10.82 -16.97
N LYS A 59 6.18 9.66 -16.30
CA LYS A 59 5.21 8.59 -16.55
C LYS A 59 3.78 9.00 -16.16
N LEU A 60 3.65 9.97 -15.25
CA LEU A 60 2.39 10.62 -14.91
C LEU A 60 2.53 12.13 -15.14
N GLU A 61 1.80 12.67 -16.11
CA GLU A 61 1.79 14.11 -16.39
C GLU A 61 0.50 14.74 -15.90
N VAL A 62 0.60 15.85 -15.17
CA VAL A 62 -0.56 16.61 -14.67
C VAL A 62 -0.54 18.07 -15.12
N SER A 63 -1.72 18.61 -15.41
CA SER A 63 -1.92 20.03 -15.76
C SER A 63 -3.27 20.54 -15.24
N GLY A 64 -3.36 21.85 -15.01
CA GLY A 64 -4.46 22.44 -14.24
C GLY A 64 -4.27 22.28 -12.73
N GLY A 65 -5.29 22.61 -11.95
CA GLY A 65 -5.25 22.54 -10.48
C GLY A 65 -4.40 23.65 -9.82
N LYS A 66 -4.26 23.59 -8.49
CA LYS A 66 -3.46 24.57 -7.73
C LYS A 66 -1.96 24.29 -7.93
N PRO A 67 -1.09 25.32 -7.98
CA PRO A 67 0.37 25.10 -8.05
C PRO A 67 0.92 24.21 -6.93
N GLU A 68 0.35 24.30 -5.73
CA GLU A 68 0.73 23.53 -4.54
C GLU A 68 0.42 22.04 -4.73
N ASP A 69 -0.70 21.70 -5.35
CA ASP A 69 -1.08 20.30 -5.60
C ASP A 69 -0.07 19.62 -6.51
N ARG A 70 0.49 20.35 -7.48
CA ARG A 70 1.56 19.83 -8.34
C ARG A 70 2.86 19.60 -7.57
N ILE A 71 3.20 20.46 -6.61
CA ILE A 71 4.36 20.26 -5.75
C ILE A 71 4.18 18.99 -4.91
N LYS A 72 3.02 18.84 -4.25
CA LYS A 72 2.68 17.66 -3.46
C LYS A 72 2.68 16.39 -4.31
N PHE A 73 2.08 16.42 -5.51
CA PHE A 73 1.99 15.29 -6.43
C PHE A 73 3.36 14.76 -6.84
N TYR A 74 4.25 15.61 -7.37
CA TYR A 74 5.57 15.16 -7.80
C TYR A 74 6.52 14.85 -6.63
N THR A 75 6.30 15.46 -5.45
CA THR A 75 7.03 15.08 -4.23
C THR A 75 6.59 13.70 -3.72
N GLY A 76 5.28 13.42 -3.72
CA GLY A 76 4.74 12.11 -3.40
C GLY A 76 5.25 11.01 -4.34
N LEU A 77 5.30 11.29 -5.65
CA LEU A 77 5.93 10.39 -6.62
C LEU A 77 7.42 10.16 -6.35
N TYR A 78 8.14 11.22 -5.98
CA TYR A 78 9.55 11.11 -5.62
C TYR A 78 9.75 10.19 -4.41
N HIS A 79 9.01 10.37 -3.31
CA HIS A 79 9.13 9.50 -2.13
C HIS A 79 8.69 8.05 -2.41
N MET A 80 7.62 7.85 -3.18
CA MET A 80 7.17 6.53 -3.63
C MET A 80 8.27 5.75 -4.37
N LEU A 81 9.04 6.43 -5.21
CA LEU A 81 10.12 5.81 -5.98
C LEU A 81 11.43 5.68 -5.20
N LEU A 82 11.55 6.34 -4.04
CA LEU A 82 12.72 6.26 -3.17
C LEU A 82 12.62 5.17 -2.10
N GLY A 83 11.40 4.91 -1.61
CA GLY A 83 11.18 4.26 -0.32
C GLY A 83 11.85 2.89 -0.15
N ARG A 84 12.24 2.21 -1.23
CA ARG A 84 12.73 0.83 -1.21
C ARG A 84 14.01 0.69 -2.02
N GLY A 85 15.13 0.60 -1.29
CA GLY A 85 16.48 0.62 -1.86
C GLY A 85 16.89 -0.68 -2.53
N LEU A 86 17.55 -0.56 -3.69
CA LEU A 86 18.21 -1.67 -4.38
C LEU A 86 19.25 -2.32 -3.45
N ALA A 87 19.21 -3.65 -3.35
CA ALA A 87 20.04 -4.45 -2.46
C ALA A 87 20.88 -5.51 -3.20
N SER A 88 20.70 -5.66 -4.52
CA SER A 88 21.57 -6.46 -5.39
C SER A 88 22.65 -5.62 -6.06
N ASP A 89 23.83 -6.23 -6.26
CA ASP A 89 24.94 -5.67 -7.02
C ASP A 89 24.73 -5.80 -8.53
N VAL A 90 25.55 -5.11 -9.34
CA VAL A 90 25.45 -5.13 -10.82
C VAL A 90 25.64 -6.51 -11.44
N ASN A 91 26.29 -7.43 -10.72
CA ASN A 91 26.48 -8.82 -11.12
C ASN A 91 25.42 -9.77 -10.54
N GLY A 92 24.36 -9.26 -9.91
CA GLY A 92 23.27 -10.05 -9.34
C GLY A 92 23.53 -10.66 -7.96
N ALA A 93 24.68 -10.41 -7.33
CA ALA A 93 24.90 -10.82 -5.95
C ALA A 93 23.97 -10.05 -5.00
N TYR A 94 23.42 -10.70 -3.98
CA TYR A 94 22.56 -10.07 -2.98
C TYR A 94 22.77 -10.68 -1.58
N PRO A 95 22.53 -9.94 -0.48
CA PRO A 95 22.65 -10.49 0.87
C PRO A 95 21.48 -11.44 1.15
N ARG A 96 21.73 -12.55 1.85
CA ARG A 96 20.68 -13.47 2.33
C ARG A 96 20.39 -13.23 3.82
N ASN A 97 19.23 -13.69 4.28
CA ASN A 97 18.80 -13.55 5.68
C ASN A 97 19.75 -14.21 6.72
N ASP A 98 20.52 -15.21 6.29
CA ASP A 98 21.54 -15.91 7.10
C ASP A 98 22.89 -15.19 7.16
N GLY A 99 23.03 -14.05 6.47
CA GLY A 99 24.28 -13.31 6.32
C GLY A 99 25.19 -13.81 5.20
N GLY A 100 24.79 -14.87 4.49
CA GLY A 100 25.46 -15.33 3.28
C GLY A 100 25.14 -14.46 2.06
N VAL A 101 25.72 -14.83 0.92
CA VAL A 101 25.51 -14.15 -0.37
C VAL A 101 24.77 -15.08 -1.32
N GLY A 102 23.66 -14.59 -1.87
CA GLY A 102 22.89 -15.24 -2.93
C GLY A 102 23.25 -14.67 -4.29
N GLN A 103 22.76 -15.31 -5.35
CA GLN A 103 23.03 -14.94 -6.74
C GLN A 103 21.74 -14.97 -7.56
N ILE A 104 21.38 -13.84 -8.14
CA ILE A 104 20.33 -13.73 -9.16
C ILE A 104 20.88 -14.27 -10.48
N GLU A 105 20.05 -15.00 -11.22
CA GLU A 105 20.40 -15.46 -12.56
C GLU A 105 20.70 -14.27 -13.49
N LEU A 106 21.69 -14.44 -14.37
CA LEU A 106 22.06 -13.43 -15.35
C LEU A 106 21.45 -13.76 -16.72
N ASP A 107 20.98 -12.73 -17.40
CA ASP A 107 20.56 -12.81 -18.79
C ASP A 107 21.77 -13.00 -19.74
N ALA A 108 21.51 -13.16 -21.04
CA ALA A 108 22.55 -13.33 -22.05
C ALA A 108 23.49 -12.11 -22.19
N ALA A 109 23.11 -10.94 -21.66
CA ALA A 109 23.92 -9.74 -21.62
C ALA A 109 24.71 -9.60 -20.30
N GLY A 110 24.64 -10.59 -19.41
CA GLY A 110 25.33 -10.60 -18.12
C GLY A 110 24.67 -9.71 -17.06
N LYS A 111 23.39 -9.37 -17.22
CA LYS A 111 22.64 -8.55 -16.25
C LYS A 111 21.68 -9.42 -15.44
N PRO A 112 21.45 -9.11 -14.15
CA PRO A 112 20.49 -9.86 -13.36
C PRO A 112 19.09 -9.76 -13.99
N VAL A 113 18.39 -10.90 -14.08
CA VAL A 113 17.07 -10.99 -14.73
C VAL A 113 15.98 -10.18 -14.02
N HIS A 114 16.21 -9.82 -12.76
CA HIS A 114 15.43 -8.88 -11.96
C HIS A 114 16.34 -8.26 -10.89
N ASN A 115 15.89 -7.20 -10.22
CA ASN A 115 16.57 -6.63 -9.06
C ASN A 115 16.12 -7.27 -7.74
N HIS A 116 16.93 -7.11 -6.69
CA HIS A 116 16.53 -7.41 -5.31
C HIS A 116 16.42 -6.13 -4.48
N TYR A 117 15.33 -5.94 -3.74
CA TYR A 117 15.07 -4.70 -2.98
C TYR A 117 14.94 -4.95 -1.47
N ASN A 118 15.40 -3.98 -0.68
CA ASN A 118 15.03 -3.83 0.72
C ASN A 118 13.62 -3.22 0.84
N THR A 119 12.90 -3.51 1.93
CA THR A 119 11.54 -3.01 2.14
C THR A 119 11.21 -2.91 3.63
N ASP A 120 10.75 -1.75 4.10
CA ASP A 120 10.23 -1.56 5.48
C ASP A 120 8.79 -2.07 5.65
N ALA A 121 8.50 -3.21 5.02
CA ALA A 121 7.18 -3.81 4.93
C ALA A 121 6.16 -3.17 3.99
N ILE A 122 5.15 -3.98 3.67
CA ILE A 122 4.05 -3.67 2.74
C ILE A 122 2.71 -3.52 3.48
N TRP A 123 2.75 -3.41 4.81
CA TRP A 123 1.57 -3.09 5.61
C TRP A 123 0.96 -1.76 5.14
N GLY A 124 -0.32 -1.78 4.73
CA GLY A 124 -0.98 -0.66 4.06
C GLY A 124 -0.62 -0.42 2.58
N GLY A 125 0.55 -0.88 2.13
CA GLY A 125 1.10 -0.60 0.81
C GLY A 125 0.24 -1.10 -0.37
N TYR A 126 -0.65 -2.06 -0.11
CA TYR A 126 -1.59 -2.58 -1.09
C TYR A 126 -2.69 -1.59 -1.51
N TRP A 127 -2.89 -0.49 -0.78
CA TRP A 127 -3.84 0.57 -1.13
C TRP A 127 -3.22 1.72 -1.91
N ASN A 128 -1.91 1.86 -1.89
CA ASN A 128 -1.23 3.06 -2.38
C ASN A 128 -0.08 2.71 -3.35
N LEU A 129 0.94 1.98 -2.89
CA LEU A 129 2.11 1.60 -3.67
C LEU A 129 1.73 0.62 -4.78
N THR A 130 1.09 -0.50 -4.44
CA THR A 130 0.88 -1.57 -5.42
C THR A 130 -0.08 -1.19 -6.55
N PRO A 131 -1.20 -0.45 -6.33
CA PRO A 131 -2.04 -0.02 -7.43
C PRO A 131 -1.34 1.02 -8.31
N LEU A 132 -0.46 1.84 -7.74
CA LEU A 132 0.28 2.85 -8.50
C LEU A 132 1.44 2.23 -9.29
N TRP A 133 2.16 1.26 -8.72
CA TRP A 133 3.16 0.46 -9.45
C TRP A 133 2.51 -0.34 -10.57
N ALA A 134 1.38 -1.00 -10.33
CA ALA A 134 0.67 -1.72 -11.38
C ALA A 134 0.24 -0.82 -12.55
N LEU A 135 -0.01 0.47 -12.29
CA LEU A 135 -0.44 1.44 -13.29
C LEU A 135 0.73 2.00 -14.14
N ALA A 136 1.90 2.26 -13.54
CA ALA A 136 2.99 2.98 -14.21
C ALA A 136 4.42 2.45 -13.97
N TRP A 137 4.64 1.58 -13.00
CA TRP A 137 5.95 0.95 -12.72
C TRP A 137 5.85 -0.58 -12.53
N PRO A 138 5.23 -1.32 -13.47
CA PRO A 138 4.98 -2.75 -13.26
C PRO A 138 6.27 -3.59 -13.29
N GLU A 139 7.36 -3.10 -13.91
CA GLU A 139 8.68 -3.75 -13.84
C GLU A 139 9.22 -3.73 -12.41
N TYR A 140 9.09 -2.59 -11.73
CA TYR A 140 9.48 -2.47 -10.33
C TYR A 140 8.66 -3.41 -9.44
N TYR A 141 7.35 -3.49 -9.68
CA TYR A 141 6.49 -4.39 -8.93
C TYR A 141 6.88 -5.86 -9.16
N ASN A 142 7.20 -6.23 -10.41
CA ASN A 142 7.66 -7.57 -10.75
C ASN A 142 8.94 -7.94 -9.98
N ASP A 143 9.93 -7.06 -9.98
CA ASP A 143 11.18 -7.25 -9.26
C ASP A 143 10.98 -7.31 -7.74
N TRP A 144 10.04 -6.52 -7.19
CA TRP A 144 9.69 -6.58 -5.77
C TRP A 144 9.09 -7.95 -5.40
N VAL A 145 8.19 -8.50 -6.24
CA VAL A 145 7.66 -9.86 -6.05
C VAL A 145 8.80 -10.88 -6.10
N ALA A 146 9.67 -10.79 -7.11
CA ALA A 146 10.83 -11.67 -7.23
C ALA A 146 11.78 -11.58 -6.01
N SER A 147 11.97 -10.40 -5.44
CA SER A 147 12.75 -10.18 -4.21
C SER A 147 12.17 -10.97 -3.03
N GLN A 148 10.84 -10.94 -2.84
CA GLN A 148 10.17 -11.72 -1.79
C GLN A 148 10.27 -13.22 -2.02
N LEU A 149 10.29 -13.69 -3.27
CA LEU A 149 10.52 -15.10 -3.60
C LEU A 149 11.95 -15.55 -3.27
N LEU A 150 12.96 -14.68 -3.45
CA LEU A 150 14.32 -14.98 -2.98
C LEU A 150 14.38 -15.09 -1.46
N VAL A 151 13.74 -14.17 -0.73
CA VAL A 151 13.63 -14.23 0.74
C VAL A 151 12.96 -15.54 1.17
N TYR A 152 11.86 -15.91 0.53
CA TYR A 152 11.17 -17.18 0.79
C TYR A 152 12.05 -18.39 0.49
N LYS A 153 12.76 -18.41 -0.65
CA LYS A 153 13.66 -19.49 -1.02
C LYS A 153 14.80 -19.66 -0.01
N ASP A 154 15.36 -18.56 0.48
CA ASP A 154 16.54 -18.58 1.34
C ASP A 154 16.21 -18.81 2.82
N ALA A 155 15.06 -18.31 3.30
CA ALA A 155 14.70 -18.33 4.72
C ALA A 155 13.41 -19.11 5.03
N GLY A 156 12.69 -19.56 4.00
CA GLY A 156 11.47 -20.36 4.12
C GLY A 156 10.20 -19.58 4.42
N TRP A 157 10.26 -18.26 4.56
CA TRP A 157 9.11 -17.39 4.85
C TRP A 157 9.17 -16.09 4.05
N LEU A 158 8.01 -15.47 3.82
CA LEU A 158 7.96 -14.12 3.26
C LEU A 158 8.49 -13.12 4.29
N GLY A 159 9.04 -12.00 3.82
CA GLY A 159 9.48 -10.93 4.69
C GLY A 159 8.42 -9.86 4.81
N ASP A 160 7.88 -9.68 6.01
CA ASP A 160 7.10 -8.49 6.35
C ASP A 160 8.00 -7.26 6.14
N GLY A 161 9.01 -7.02 6.98
CA GLY A 161 10.07 -6.02 6.74
C GLY A 161 11.45 -6.67 6.56
N ILE A 162 12.25 -6.17 5.63
CA ILE A 162 13.64 -6.61 5.39
C ILE A 162 14.62 -5.45 5.27
N ALA A 163 15.72 -5.55 6.01
CA ALA A 163 16.88 -4.68 5.91
C ALA A 163 18.12 -5.53 5.61
N CYS A 164 18.72 -5.34 4.43
CA CYS A 164 19.77 -6.22 3.90
C CYS A 164 19.33 -7.69 3.89
N SER A 165 18.09 -7.95 3.47
CA SER A 165 17.42 -9.26 3.53
C SER A 165 17.27 -9.88 4.92
N LYS A 166 17.64 -9.18 6.00
CA LYS A 166 17.37 -9.61 7.37
C LYS A 166 15.97 -9.21 7.76
N TYR A 167 15.20 -10.13 8.32
CA TYR A 167 13.90 -9.81 8.89
C TYR A 167 14.00 -8.75 10.00
N VAL A 168 13.21 -7.68 9.86
CA VAL A 168 13.15 -6.53 10.78
C VAL A 168 11.72 -6.04 10.97
N SER A 169 10.75 -6.95 10.96
CA SER A 169 9.32 -6.60 11.07
C SER A 169 9.02 -5.73 12.30
N GLY A 170 8.44 -4.56 12.03
CA GLY A 170 7.88 -3.68 13.06
C GLY A 170 6.41 -3.99 13.37
N VAL A 171 5.60 -4.30 12.34
CA VAL A 171 4.16 -4.49 12.49
C VAL A 171 3.82 -5.94 12.87
N GLY A 172 4.36 -6.90 12.14
CA GLY A 172 4.23 -8.31 12.50
C GLY A 172 3.02 -9.01 11.89
N THR A 173 2.29 -8.40 10.96
CA THR A 173 1.12 -9.03 10.31
C THR A 173 1.39 -9.66 8.95
N ASN A 174 2.52 -9.36 8.29
CA ASN A 174 2.92 -9.84 6.96
C ASN A 174 1.79 -9.84 5.90
N MET A 175 1.70 -8.73 5.16
CA MET A 175 0.67 -8.49 4.16
C MET A 175 1.11 -8.78 2.72
N VAL A 176 2.20 -9.51 2.52
CA VAL A 176 2.82 -9.76 1.20
C VAL A 176 1.90 -10.53 0.25
N SER A 177 1.06 -11.44 0.74
CA SER A 177 0.14 -12.20 -0.12
C SER A 177 -0.88 -11.32 -0.87
N ILE A 178 -1.25 -10.16 -0.30
CA ILE A 178 -2.15 -9.20 -0.96
C ILE A 178 -1.43 -8.55 -2.14
N ALA A 179 -0.16 -8.18 -1.96
CA ALA A 179 0.66 -7.67 -3.05
C ALA A 179 0.87 -8.74 -4.14
N PHE A 180 1.11 -10.00 -3.77
CA PHE A 180 1.20 -11.09 -4.75
C PHE A 180 -0.07 -11.25 -5.58
N ALA A 181 -1.25 -11.25 -4.93
CA ALA A 181 -2.53 -11.27 -5.64
C ALA A 181 -2.69 -10.04 -6.54
N GLY A 182 -2.37 -8.84 -6.03
CA GLY A 182 -2.42 -7.59 -6.78
C GLY A 182 -1.54 -7.58 -8.03
N ALA A 183 -0.31 -8.10 -7.97
CA ALA A 183 0.57 -8.25 -9.12
C ALA A 183 -0.02 -9.24 -10.15
N TYR A 184 -0.39 -10.44 -9.68
CA TYR A 184 -0.94 -11.50 -10.53
C TYR A 184 -2.22 -11.07 -11.26
N ASN A 185 -3.13 -10.42 -10.54
CA ASN A 185 -4.41 -9.92 -11.07
C ASN A 185 -4.25 -8.66 -11.93
N SER A 186 -3.09 -8.00 -11.88
CA SER A 186 -2.75 -6.87 -12.76
C SER A 186 -1.92 -7.29 -13.98
N GLY A 187 -1.79 -8.60 -14.24
CA GLY A 187 -1.05 -9.13 -15.40
C GLY A 187 0.47 -9.15 -15.23
N ILE A 188 0.98 -8.83 -14.04
CA ILE A 188 2.43 -8.80 -13.74
C ILE A 188 2.79 -10.17 -13.21
N ARG A 189 3.39 -11.01 -14.07
CA ARG A 189 3.56 -12.46 -13.82
C ARG A 189 4.93 -13.00 -14.25
N ASN A 190 5.94 -12.14 -14.41
CA ASN A 190 7.27 -12.56 -14.84
C ASN A 190 8.11 -13.00 -13.64
N TYR A 191 7.63 -14.03 -12.93
CA TYR A 191 8.25 -14.66 -11.77
C TYR A 191 7.67 -16.08 -11.61
N ASP A 192 8.23 -16.87 -10.69
CA ASP A 192 7.74 -18.24 -10.41
C ASP A 192 6.38 -18.20 -9.72
N ILE A 193 5.31 -18.47 -10.48
CA ILE A 193 3.91 -18.44 -10.01
C ILE A 193 3.64 -19.55 -8.98
N GLU A 194 4.23 -20.73 -9.15
CA GLU A 194 4.03 -21.84 -8.21
C GLU A 194 4.74 -21.57 -6.89
N ALA A 195 5.98 -21.06 -6.93
CA ALA A 195 6.68 -20.63 -5.71
C ALA A 195 5.96 -19.47 -5.02
N MET A 196 5.43 -18.52 -5.79
CA MET A 196 4.62 -17.41 -5.26
C MET A 196 3.39 -17.91 -4.51
N TYR A 197 2.63 -18.83 -5.10
CA TYR A 197 1.46 -19.39 -4.46
C TYR A 197 1.85 -20.21 -3.22
N ALA A 198 2.87 -21.07 -3.32
CA ALA A 198 3.37 -21.85 -2.19
C ALA A 198 3.79 -20.96 -1.00
N ALA A 199 4.46 -19.84 -1.28
CA ALA A 199 4.86 -18.88 -0.26
C ALA A 199 3.66 -18.19 0.39
N ALA A 200 2.71 -17.69 -0.41
CA ALA A 200 1.49 -17.04 0.10
C ALA A 200 0.61 -18.00 0.92
N ARG A 201 0.46 -19.25 0.44
CA ARG A 201 -0.27 -20.32 1.12
C ARG A 201 0.37 -20.64 2.47
N LYS A 202 1.69 -20.88 2.48
CA LYS A 202 2.43 -21.17 3.72
C LYS A 202 2.30 -20.03 4.71
N ASP A 203 2.46 -18.79 4.25
CA ASP A 203 2.38 -17.62 5.11
C ASP A 203 1.01 -17.46 5.80
N ASN A 204 -0.08 -17.91 5.17
CA ASN A 204 -1.43 -17.80 5.72
C ASN A 204 -1.93 -19.03 6.48
N LEU A 205 -1.39 -20.23 6.20
CA LEU A 205 -1.91 -21.49 6.75
C LEU A 205 -0.92 -22.22 7.68
N GLU A 206 0.35 -21.83 7.70
CA GLU A 206 1.40 -22.53 8.46
C GLU A 206 2.13 -21.61 9.46
N TRP A 207 2.63 -22.22 10.54
CA TRP A 207 3.28 -21.52 11.65
C TRP A 207 4.52 -22.23 12.21
N ARG A 208 4.72 -23.52 11.87
CA ARG A 208 5.81 -24.32 12.46
C ARG A 208 7.17 -23.86 11.92
N GLY A 209 8.11 -23.56 12.82
CA GLY A 209 9.44 -23.09 12.43
C GLY A 209 9.43 -21.70 11.78
N ARG A 210 8.42 -20.87 12.09
CA ARG A 210 8.37 -19.48 11.68
C ARG A 210 9.47 -18.69 12.37
N ILE A 211 10.28 -18.00 11.56
CA ILE A 211 11.42 -17.23 12.04
C ILE A 211 10.90 -15.91 12.62
N GLU A 212 11.43 -15.50 13.77
CA GLU A 212 11.13 -14.21 14.37
C GLU A 212 11.42 -13.07 13.37
N GLY A 213 10.53 -12.09 13.33
CA GLY A 213 10.59 -10.98 12.37
C GLY A 213 10.01 -11.29 10.98
N ALA A 214 9.64 -12.54 10.66
CA ALA A 214 8.92 -12.83 9.41
C ALA A 214 7.45 -12.33 9.43
N GLY A 215 6.94 -11.95 10.61
CA GLY A 215 5.52 -11.62 10.85
C GLY A 215 4.65 -12.87 11.00
N LYS A 216 3.41 -12.72 11.47
CA LYS A 216 2.39 -13.76 11.70
C LYS A 216 2.75 -14.82 12.74
N MET A 217 3.38 -14.41 13.86
CA MET A 217 3.80 -15.33 14.94
C MET A 217 2.64 -16.03 15.67
N ASP A 218 1.43 -15.49 15.56
CA ASP A 218 0.18 -15.96 16.19
C ASP A 218 -0.82 -16.58 15.19
N VAL A 219 -0.42 -16.78 13.93
CA VAL A 219 -1.31 -17.32 12.87
C VAL A 219 -1.87 -18.70 13.19
N GLU A 220 -1.20 -19.49 14.04
CA GLU A 220 -1.73 -20.76 14.55
C GLU A 220 -3.13 -20.59 15.16
N GLN A 221 -3.33 -19.55 15.96
CA GLN A 221 -4.61 -19.30 16.62
C GLN A 221 -5.67 -18.85 15.62
N PHE A 222 -5.28 -18.03 14.65
CA PHE A 222 -6.16 -17.62 13.56
C PHE A 222 -6.63 -18.83 12.73
N VAL A 223 -5.71 -19.72 12.32
CA VAL A 223 -6.06 -20.91 11.53
C VAL A 223 -6.96 -21.88 12.32
N LYS A 224 -6.73 -22.05 13.62
CA LYS A 224 -7.53 -22.96 14.46
C LYS A 224 -8.89 -22.41 14.84
N ASN A 225 -8.97 -21.12 15.17
CA ASN A 225 -10.16 -20.52 15.78
C ASN A 225 -10.91 -19.58 14.81
N GLY A 226 -10.32 -19.24 13.67
CA GLY A 226 -10.77 -18.19 12.74
C GLY A 226 -10.69 -16.77 13.30
N TYR A 227 -10.00 -16.57 14.43
CA TYR A 227 -9.66 -15.27 14.99
C TYR A 227 -8.43 -15.43 15.91
N VAL A 228 -7.70 -14.34 16.13
CA VAL A 228 -6.60 -14.28 17.10
C VAL A 228 -7.17 -13.91 18.47
N PRO A 229 -6.95 -14.72 19.52
CA PRO A 229 -7.33 -14.36 20.87
C PRO A 229 -6.54 -13.16 21.43
N TYR A 230 -7.22 -12.30 22.17
CA TYR A 230 -6.59 -11.25 22.96
C TYR A 230 -5.81 -11.84 24.13
N VAL A 231 -4.54 -11.46 24.21
CA VAL A 231 -3.66 -11.70 25.35
C VAL A 231 -3.03 -10.37 25.73
N SER A 232 -3.06 -10.02 27.01
CA SER A 232 -2.37 -8.81 27.49
C SER A 232 -0.89 -9.15 27.68
N ASP A 233 -0.06 -8.72 26.75
CA ASP A 233 1.39 -8.84 26.84
C ASP A 233 2.04 -7.44 26.85
N PRO A 234 2.83 -7.09 27.89
CA PRO A 234 3.43 -5.76 28.02
C PRO A 234 4.57 -5.49 27.01
N GLY A 235 5.11 -6.54 26.37
CA GLY A 235 6.10 -6.42 25.30
C GLY A 235 5.47 -6.26 23.92
N PHE A 236 4.14 -6.28 23.81
CA PHE A 236 3.41 -6.24 22.53
C PHE A 236 3.82 -7.37 21.56
N VAL A 237 4.24 -8.52 22.12
CA VAL A 237 4.74 -9.65 21.33
C VAL A 237 3.58 -10.60 21.00
N ALA A 238 3.42 -10.90 19.72
CA ALA A 238 2.54 -11.97 19.26
C ALA A 238 3.17 -13.34 19.55
N HIS A 239 2.40 -14.27 20.10
CA HIS A 239 2.86 -15.62 20.39
C HIS A 239 1.78 -16.65 20.09
N SER A 240 2.11 -17.94 20.26
CA SER A 240 1.21 -19.05 19.91
C SER A 240 -0.11 -19.09 20.68
N GLY A 241 -0.31 -18.26 21.71
CA GLY A 241 -1.53 -18.18 22.50
C GLY A 241 -2.47 -17.03 22.12
N GLY A 242 -2.00 -16.09 21.30
CA GLY A 242 -2.72 -14.88 20.93
C GLY A 242 -1.79 -13.67 20.86
N ALA A 243 -2.37 -12.47 20.84
CA ALA A 243 -1.63 -11.22 20.74
C ALA A 243 -2.34 -10.05 21.42
N THR A 244 -1.56 -9.06 21.86
CA THR A 244 -2.08 -7.77 22.32
C THR A 244 -2.87 -7.06 21.21
N PHE A 245 -2.50 -7.22 19.94
CA PHE A 245 -3.16 -6.64 18.77
C PHE A 245 -4.16 -7.57 18.06
N SER A 246 -4.78 -8.47 18.84
CA SER A 246 -5.69 -9.53 18.37
C SER A 246 -6.74 -9.13 17.32
N VAL A 247 -7.37 -7.96 17.43
CA VAL A 247 -8.40 -7.52 16.48
C VAL A 247 -7.76 -7.09 15.17
N SER A 248 -6.72 -6.26 15.21
CA SER A 248 -5.94 -5.87 14.02
C SER A 248 -5.47 -7.11 13.25
N HIS A 249 -4.82 -8.05 13.96
CA HIS A 249 -4.34 -9.29 13.35
C HIS A 249 -5.48 -10.12 12.75
N THR A 250 -6.61 -10.26 13.45
CA THR A 250 -7.77 -11.00 12.92
C THR A 250 -8.30 -10.38 11.62
N LEU A 251 -8.41 -9.06 11.55
CA LEU A 251 -8.94 -8.35 10.39
C LEU A 251 -7.96 -8.41 9.20
N GLU A 252 -6.68 -8.19 9.47
CA GLU A 252 -5.62 -8.23 8.45
C GLU A 252 -5.40 -9.64 7.91
N TYR A 253 -5.38 -10.66 8.77
CA TYR A 253 -5.27 -12.05 8.34
C TYR A 253 -6.50 -12.50 7.55
N SER A 254 -7.69 -11.98 7.89
CA SER A 254 -8.89 -12.23 7.10
C SER A 254 -8.74 -11.69 5.67
N PHE A 255 -8.16 -10.50 5.49
CA PHE A 255 -7.92 -9.95 4.17
C PHE A 255 -6.79 -10.67 3.40
N SER A 256 -5.69 -10.99 4.09
CA SER A 256 -4.56 -11.74 3.53
C SER A 256 -4.97 -13.17 3.11
N ALA A 257 -5.87 -13.81 3.87
CA ALA A 257 -6.49 -15.08 3.51
C ALA A 257 -7.38 -14.95 2.27
N TYR A 258 -8.22 -13.91 2.17
CA TYR A 258 -9.00 -13.64 0.96
C TYR A 258 -8.12 -13.50 -0.28
N ALA A 259 -7.06 -12.69 -0.22
CA ALA A 259 -6.14 -12.53 -1.36
C ALA A 259 -5.54 -13.87 -1.82
N THR A 260 -5.14 -14.71 -0.86
CA THR A 260 -4.60 -16.05 -1.14
C THR A 260 -5.69 -17.00 -1.67
N ALA A 261 -6.93 -16.88 -1.21
CA ALA A 261 -8.06 -17.63 -1.75
C ALA A 261 -8.31 -17.31 -3.23
N GLN A 262 -8.26 -16.03 -3.60
CA GLN A 262 -8.44 -15.61 -5.00
C GLN A 262 -7.33 -16.15 -5.91
N LEU A 263 -6.10 -16.27 -5.41
CA LEU A 263 -5.02 -16.99 -6.11
C LEU A 263 -5.30 -18.49 -6.21
N ALA A 264 -5.68 -19.13 -5.10
CA ALA A 264 -5.99 -20.56 -5.04
C ALA A 264 -7.08 -20.95 -6.07
N LYS A 265 -8.16 -20.17 -6.14
CA LYS A 265 -9.26 -20.35 -7.10
C LYS A 265 -8.78 -20.28 -8.54
N GLN A 266 -7.97 -19.27 -8.87
CA GLN A 266 -7.46 -19.06 -10.24
C GLN A 266 -6.43 -20.11 -10.66
N LEU A 267 -5.69 -20.69 -9.71
CA LEU A 267 -4.67 -21.72 -9.95
C LEU A 267 -5.20 -23.15 -9.79
N GLY A 268 -6.47 -23.34 -9.40
CA GLY A 268 -7.12 -24.65 -9.31
C GLY A 268 -6.95 -25.38 -7.96
N TYR A 269 -6.50 -24.69 -6.92
CA TYR A 269 -6.35 -25.21 -5.56
C TYR A 269 -7.66 -25.08 -4.76
N GLU A 270 -8.67 -25.87 -5.13
CA GLU A 270 -10.05 -25.74 -4.64
C GLU A 270 -10.21 -25.93 -3.11
N GLU A 271 -9.48 -26.88 -2.50
CA GLU A 271 -9.56 -27.11 -1.04
C GLU A 271 -8.92 -25.96 -0.25
N ASP A 272 -7.79 -25.44 -0.73
CA ASP A 272 -7.17 -24.26 -0.13
C ASP A 272 -8.08 -23.04 -0.30
N TYR A 273 -8.74 -22.87 -1.46
CA TYR A 273 -9.74 -21.80 -1.68
C TYR A 273 -10.84 -21.84 -0.63
N LYS A 274 -11.47 -23.01 -0.40
CA LYS A 274 -12.54 -23.15 0.60
C LYS A 274 -12.06 -22.80 2.01
N GLN A 275 -10.90 -23.31 2.42
CA GLN A 275 -10.34 -23.04 3.74
C GLN A 275 -10.00 -21.56 3.93
N LEU A 276 -9.35 -20.95 2.95
CA LEU A 276 -8.95 -19.54 3.01
C LEU A 276 -10.16 -18.60 2.95
N MET A 277 -11.22 -18.95 2.21
CA MET A 277 -12.48 -18.19 2.22
C MET A 277 -13.19 -18.26 3.57
N ASP A 278 -13.22 -19.42 4.24
CA ASP A 278 -13.75 -19.53 5.62
C ASP A 278 -12.98 -18.62 6.59
N LEU A 279 -11.64 -18.67 6.54
CA LEU A 279 -10.77 -17.79 7.33
C LEU A 279 -10.97 -16.31 6.99
N SER A 280 -11.26 -15.95 5.74
CA SER A 280 -11.55 -14.56 5.35
C SER A 280 -12.80 -13.98 6.02
N GLY A 281 -13.69 -14.83 6.54
CA GLY A 281 -14.83 -14.47 7.36
C GLY A 281 -14.49 -14.21 8.85
N GLY A 282 -13.22 -14.34 9.25
CA GLY A 282 -12.77 -14.20 10.64
C GLY A 282 -13.13 -12.89 11.31
N TRP A 283 -13.17 -11.78 10.55
CA TRP A 283 -13.65 -10.47 11.01
C TRP A 283 -15.02 -10.55 11.71
N ALA A 284 -15.90 -11.43 11.23
CA ALA A 284 -17.25 -11.57 11.75
C ALA A 284 -17.27 -12.13 13.17
N LYS A 285 -16.21 -12.86 13.56
CA LYS A 285 -16.05 -13.41 14.91
C LYS A 285 -15.72 -12.31 15.91
N VAL A 286 -14.91 -11.31 15.56
CA VAL A 286 -14.54 -10.21 16.46
C VAL A 286 -15.53 -9.02 16.41
N PHE A 287 -16.58 -9.09 15.59
CA PHE A 287 -17.63 -8.07 15.55
C PHE A 287 -18.65 -8.26 16.68
N ASP A 288 -18.81 -7.25 17.54
CA ASP A 288 -19.80 -7.19 18.61
C ASP A 288 -21.09 -6.53 18.09
N ASP A 289 -22.14 -7.32 17.85
CA ASP A 289 -23.41 -6.81 17.30
C ASP A 289 -24.13 -5.83 18.23
N SER A 290 -23.86 -5.83 19.53
CA SER A 290 -24.49 -4.92 20.49
C SER A 290 -23.90 -3.50 20.39
N LEU A 291 -22.59 -3.41 20.17
CA LEU A 291 -21.87 -2.15 19.97
C LEU A 291 -21.82 -1.74 18.49
N LYS A 292 -22.02 -2.72 17.60
CA LYS A 292 -21.77 -2.61 16.16
C LYS A 292 -20.34 -2.17 15.87
N LEU A 293 -19.38 -2.71 16.63
CA LEU A 293 -17.94 -2.42 16.51
C LEU A 293 -17.16 -3.72 16.59
N VAL A 294 -15.94 -3.73 16.08
CA VAL A 294 -15.01 -4.81 16.40
C VAL A 294 -14.50 -4.67 17.83
N ARG A 295 -14.36 -5.80 18.54
CA ARG A 295 -13.98 -5.84 19.95
C ARG A 295 -13.11 -7.07 20.25
N PRO A 296 -12.06 -6.94 21.06
CA PRO A 296 -11.17 -8.07 21.35
C PRO A 296 -11.89 -9.22 22.04
N ARG A 297 -11.56 -10.45 21.63
CA ARG A 297 -12.08 -11.69 22.21
C ARG A 297 -10.96 -12.51 22.81
N VAL A 298 -11.16 -13.01 24.02
CA VAL A 298 -10.21 -13.94 24.65
C VAL A 298 -10.38 -15.36 24.08
N ALA A 299 -9.48 -16.29 24.44
CA ALA A 299 -9.49 -17.66 23.92
C ALA A 299 -10.79 -18.43 24.24
N GLY A 300 -11.50 -18.07 25.32
CA GLY A 300 -12.82 -18.62 25.66
C GLY A 300 -13.99 -18.06 24.84
N GLY A 301 -13.73 -17.16 23.89
CA GLY A 301 -14.73 -16.56 23.00
C GLY A 301 -15.48 -15.36 23.57
N ALA A 302 -15.35 -15.06 24.86
CA ALA A 302 -15.92 -13.86 25.46
C ALA A 302 -15.20 -12.59 24.97
N PHE A 303 -15.96 -11.50 24.80
CA PHE A 303 -15.38 -10.18 24.60
C PHE A 303 -14.73 -9.66 25.89
N ILE A 304 -13.66 -8.88 25.78
CA ILE A 304 -13.01 -8.22 26.92
C ILE A 304 -13.96 -7.23 27.61
N ASP A 305 -13.87 -7.08 28.93
CA ASP A 305 -14.64 -6.10 29.71
C ASP A 305 -14.05 -4.68 29.62
N ASN A 306 -14.74 -3.68 30.21
CA ASN A 306 -14.27 -2.28 30.29
C ASN A 306 -13.72 -1.74 28.96
N PHE A 307 -14.48 -1.92 27.89
CA PHE A 307 -14.04 -1.62 26.54
C PHE A 307 -14.30 -0.16 26.19
N ASP A 308 -13.24 0.56 25.83
CA ASP A 308 -13.31 1.90 25.24
C ASP A 308 -13.00 1.82 23.73
N PRO A 309 -13.95 2.16 22.84
CA PRO A 309 -13.75 2.15 21.40
C PRO A 309 -12.59 3.00 20.87
N LEU A 310 -12.12 4.00 21.63
CA LEU A 310 -11.01 4.88 21.25
C LEU A 310 -9.68 4.50 21.92
N GLU A 311 -9.67 3.46 22.76
CA GLU A 311 -8.45 2.97 23.42
C GLU A 311 -7.54 2.27 22.40
N SER A 312 -6.37 2.86 22.17
CA SER A 312 -5.32 2.26 21.35
C SER A 312 -4.56 1.16 22.09
N TRP A 313 -3.88 0.29 21.36
CA TRP A 313 -2.98 -0.77 21.89
C TRP A 313 -3.67 -1.91 22.64
N ARG A 314 -4.95 -1.79 23.01
CA ARG A 314 -5.73 -2.88 23.62
C ARG A 314 -6.57 -3.59 22.57
N GLY A 315 -5.95 -4.54 21.89
CA GLY A 315 -6.55 -5.29 20.78
C GLY A 315 -6.25 -4.70 19.41
N PHE A 316 -5.73 -3.48 19.35
CA PHE A 316 -5.53 -2.72 18.12
C PHE A 316 -4.09 -2.24 17.99
N GLN A 317 -3.48 -2.52 16.86
CA GLN A 317 -2.16 -2.02 16.49
C GLN A 317 -2.27 -0.61 15.92
N GLU A 318 -1.63 0.36 16.59
CA GLU A 318 -1.52 1.76 16.15
C GLU A 318 -2.86 2.46 15.87
N GLY A 319 -3.95 1.94 16.39
CA GLY A 319 -5.28 2.46 16.14
C GLY A 319 -6.27 1.99 17.18
N ASN A 320 -7.56 2.10 16.87
CA ASN A 320 -8.64 1.79 17.79
C ASN A 320 -9.83 1.14 17.08
N ALA A 321 -10.89 0.84 17.82
CA ALA A 321 -12.06 0.14 17.29
C ALA A 321 -12.83 0.96 16.24
N MET A 322 -12.87 2.29 16.37
CA MET A 322 -13.57 3.16 15.43
C MET A 322 -12.92 3.14 14.04
N GLN A 323 -11.59 3.06 13.99
CA GLN A 323 -10.81 2.91 12.76
C GLN A 323 -10.98 1.48 12.19
N TYR A 324 -10.61 0.47 12.99
CA TYR A 324 -10.58 -0.93 12.51
C TYR A 324 -11.95 -1.55 12.20
N THR A 325 -13.06 -0.99 12.68
CA THR A 325 -14.41 -1.50 12.33
C THR A 325 -14.67 -1.44 10.81
N PHE A 326 -14.02 -0.51 10.10
CA PHE A 326 -14.15 -0.36 8.65
C PHE A 326 -13.17 -1.25 7.85
N PHE A 327 -12.30 -2.02 8.51
CA PHE A 327 -11.31 -2.88 7.87
C PHE A 327 -11.93 -4.25 7.49
N VAL A 328 -12.81 -4.23 6.48
CA VAL A 328 -13.32 -5.44 5.82
C VAL A 328 -13.21 -5.28 4.30
N PRO A 329 -12.02 -4.97 3.75
CA PRO A 329 -11.84 -4.69 2.32
C PRO A 329 -12.15 -5.90 1.43
N GLN A 330 -11.99 -7.13 1.94
CA GLN A 330 -12.37 -8.34 1.21
C GLN A 330 -13.87 -8.47 0.97
N ASN A 331 -14.70 -7.78 1.78
CA ASN A 331 -16.15 -7.85 1.67
C ASN A 331 -16.87 -6.63 2.27
N PRO A 332 -16.76 -5.43 1.65
CA PRO A 332 -17.41 -4.23 2.16
C PRO A 332 -18.94 -4.39 2.26
N ASP A 333 -19.57 -5.09 1.31
CA ASP A 333 -21.01 -5.32 1.26
C ASP A 333 -21.53 -6.03 2.52
N SER A 334 -20.79 -7.02 3.03
CA SER A 334 -21.19 -7.75 4.23
C SER A 334 -21.09 -6.89 5.49
N LEU A 335 -20.05 -6.06 5.60
CA LEU A 335 -19.93 -5.09 6.68
C LEU A 335 -21.08 -4.07 6.64
N ILE A 336 -21.35 -3.50 5.46
CA ILE A 336 -22.44 -2.53 5.25
C ILE A 336 -23.79 -3.15 5.62
N THR A 337 -24.03 -4.40 5.19
CA THR A 337 -25.26 -5.13 5.51
C THR A 337 -25.39 -5.37 7.03
N ARG A 338 -24.31 -5.79 7.70
CA ARG A 338 -24.33 -6.10 9.14
C ARG A 338 -24.49 -4.87 10.03
N LEU A 339 -23.94 -3.73 9.60
CA LEU A 339 -24.12 -2.43 10.25
C LEU A 339 -25.50 -1.81 9.95
N GLY A 340 -26.01 -2.03 8.74
CA GLY A 340 -27.11 -1.29 8.15
C GLY A 340 -26.58 -0.07 7.37
N LYS A 341 -27.01 0.09 6.11
CA LYS A 341 -26.49 1.11 5.17
C LYS A 341 -26.54 2.53 5.72
N ASP A 342 -27.60 2.90 6.42
CA ASP A 342 -27.74 4.25 7.00
C ASP A 342 -26.78 4.47 8.17
N VAL A 343 -26.71 3.50 9.11
CA VAL A 343 -25.80 3.54 10.26
C VAL A 343 -24.34 3.53 9.80
N PHE A 344 -24.02 2.74 8.77
CA PHE A 344 -22.71 2.72 8.15
C PHE A 344 -22.32 4.11 7.64
N ASN A 345 -23.19 4.72 6.83
CA ASN A 345 -22.95 6.03 6.24
C ASN A 345 -22.88 7.15 7.30
N GLU A 346 -23.75 7.13 8.30
CA GLU A 346 -23.75 8.11 9.40
C GLU A 346 -22.46 8.03 10.21
N ARG A 347 -22.03 6.82 10.59
CA ARG A 347 -20.79 6.63 11.35
C ARG A 347 -19.57 7.02 10.54
N LEU A 348 -19.48 6.59 9.29
CA LEU A 348 -18.36 6.90 8.41
C LEU A 348 -18.26 8.42 8.14
N ASP A 349 -19.37 9.12 7.91
CA ASP A 349 -19.33 10.59 7.75
C ASP A 349 -18.98 11.31 9.07
N GLY A 350 -19.45 10.74 10.19
CA GLY A 350 -19.18 11.22 11.55
C GLY A 350 -17.70 11.18 11.92
N ILE A 351 -16.99 10.09 11.63
CA ILE A 351 -15.55 9.98 11.98
C ILE A 351 -14.73 11.07 11.28
N PHE A 352 -15.00 11.38 10.01
CA PHE A 352 -14.29 12.42 9.26
C PHE A 352 -14.63 13.81 9.78
N THR A 353 -15.90 14.04 10.13
CA THR A 353 -16.34 15.31 10.72
C THR A 353 -15.63 15.59 12.05
N VAL A 354 -15.43 14.56 12.88
CA VAL A 354 -14.69 14.68 14.13
C VAL A 354 -13.19 14.88 13.86
N ALA A 355 -12.58 14.03 13.04
CA ALA A 355 -11.14 14.05 12.80
C ALA A 355 -10.65 15.28 12.05
N ARG A 356 -11.48 15.92 11.21
CA ARG A 356 -11.13 17.19 10.55
C ARG A 356 -10.72 18.28 11.54
N LYS A 357 -11.27 18.28 12.76
CA LYS A 357 -10.92 19.24 13.83
C LYS A 357 -9.44 19.16 14.23
N SER A 358 -8.80 18.02 14.04
CA SER A 358 -7.37 17.79 14.24
C SER A 358 -6.65 17.53 12.91
N ILE A 359 -7.15 18.12 11.82
CA ILE A 359 -6.56 18.01 10.48
C ILE A 359 -6.43 16.53 10.05
N PHE A 360 -7.45 15.73 10.35
CA PHE A 360 -7.50 14.30 10.04
C PHE A 360 -6.38 13.46 10.70
N GLY A 361 -5.76 13.93 11.78
CA GLY A 361 -4.73 13.19 12.52
C GLY A 361 -4.48 13.75 13.91
N GLY A 362 -3.22 13.87 14.32
CA GLY A 362 -2.79 14.40 15.61
C GLY A 362 -2.84 15.94 15.77
N GLY A 363 -3.45 16.68 14.85
CA GLY A 363 -3.40 18.14 14.84
C GLY A 363 -2.03 18.64 14.38
N LYS A 364 -1.39 19.51 15.19
CA LYS A 364 -0.04 20.02 14.94
C LYS A 364 1.03 19.40 15.86
N THR A 365 0.70 18.30 16.51
CA THR A 365 1.63 17.60 17.41
C THR A 365 2.62 16.78 16.59
N THR A 366 3.91 17.08 16.72
CA THR A 366 4.98 16.37 16.00
C THR A 366 5.39 15.09 16.72
N TYR A 367 4.59 14.04 16.55
CA TYR A 367 4.84 12.71 17.11
C TYR A 367 4.23 11.64 16.21
N ALA A 368 5.00 10.60 15.87
CA ALA A 368 4.61 9.56 14.93
C ALA A 368 3.25 8.92 15.25
N PHE A 369 2.95 8.67 16.53
CA PHE A 369 1.67 8.10 16.95
C PHE A 369 0.62 9.14 17.38
N SER A 370 0.76 10.40 16.97
CA SER A 370 -0.27 11.39 17.25
C SER A 370 -1.52 11.10 16.42
N GLY A 371 -2.70 11.12 17.04
CA GLY A 371 -3.96 10.83 16.36
C GLY A 371 -4.46 9.38 16.47
N ILE A 372 -3.72 8.45 17.09
CA ILE A 372 -4.17 7.04 17.25
C ILE A 372 -5.47 6.90 18.06
N ASN A 373 -5.76 7.85 18.96
CA ASN A 373 -7.01 7.92 19.73
C ASN A 373 -8.13 8.70 19.00
N SER A 374 -7.87 9.19 17.78
CA SER A 374 -8.87 9.81 16.92
C SER A 374 -9.76 8.74 16.28
N PRO A 375 -11.05 9.00 16.02
CA PRO A 375 -11.87 8.05 15.27
C PRO A 375 -11.43 7.84 13.82
N TYR A 376 -10.60 8.75 13.27
CA TYR A 376 -9.92 8.62 11.98
C TYR A 376 -8.52 9.23 12.05
N ASN A 377 -7.50 8.55 11.53
CA ASN A 377 -6.14 9.07 11.42
C ASN A 377 -5.58 8.83 10.02
N HIS A 378 -5.51 9.86 9.19
CA HIS A 378 -4.98 9.76 7.82
C HIS A 378 -3.49 9.43 7.76
N GLY A 379 -2.74 9.76 8.82
CA GLY A 379 -1.32 9.43 8.92
C GLY A 379 -1.06 7.96 9.23
N ASN A 380 -2.10 7.14 9.42
CA ASN A 380 -1.96 5.72 9.70
C ASN A 380 -2.67 4.85 8.63
N GLN A 381 -2.01 3.77 8.24
CA GLN A 381 -2.35 2.92 7.10
C GLN A 381 -3.74 2.26 7.19
N PRO A 382 -4.20 1.74 8.35
CA PRO A 382 -5.51 1.09 8.48
C PRO A 382 -6.69 1.98 8.10
N CYS A 383 -6.51 3.31 8.08
CA CYS A 383 -7.57 4.27 7.79
C CYS A 383 -7.62 4.68 6.31
N LEU A 384 -6.60 4.35 5.49
CA LEU A 384 -6.42 4.96 4.17
C LEU A 384 -7.52 4.60 3.16
N HIS A 385 -8.22 3.48 3.33
CA HIS A 385 -9.32 3.06 2.46
C HIS A 385 -10.69 3.61 2.90
N GLU A 386 -10.83 4.02 4.15
CA GLU A 386 -12.12 4.43 4.73
C GLU A 386 -12.87 5.51 3.92
N PRO A 387 -12.24 6.61 3.45
CA PRO A 387 -12.97 7.64 2.70
C PRO A 387 -13.50 7.12 1.36
N TRP A 388 -12.98 5.99 0.86
CA TRP A 388 -13.40 5.36 -0.38
C TRP A 388 -14.55 4.36 -0.19
N LEU A 389 -14.91 4.01 1.05
CA LEU A 389 -15.99 3.07 1.33
C LEU A 389 -17.38 3.63 0.99
N PHE A 390 -17.55 4.96 0.88
CA PHE A 390 -18.83 5.52 0.42
C PHE A 390 -19.20 5.11 -1.01
N ASN A 391 -18.20 4.73 -1.82
CA ASN A 391 -18.43 4.16 -3.14
C ASN A 391 -19.16 2.81 -3.08
N PHE A 392 -19.05 2.07 -1.98
CA PHE A 392 -19.70 0.78 -1.76
C PHE A 392 -21.04 0.92 -1.02
N SER A 393 -21.32 2.07 -0.41
CA SER A 393 -22.53 2.32 0.38
C SER A 393 -23.50 3.30 -0.26
N GLY A 394 -23.35 3.56 -1.57
CA GLY A 394 -24.26 4.38 -2.37
C GLY A 394 -24.23 5.88 -2.07
N LYS A 395 -23.12 6.40 -1.52
CA LYS A 395 -22.92 7.84 -1.30
C LYS A 395 -21.59 8.35 -1.87
N PRO A 396 -21.26 8.08 -3.15
CA PRO A 396 -19.96 8.41 -3.73
C PRO A 396 -19.59 9.91 -3.64
N TYR A 397 -20.58 10.80 -3.57
CA TYR A 397 -20.36 12.22 -3.34
C TYR A 397 -19.64 12.51 -2.00
N LEU A 398 -19.81 11.66 -0.97
CA LEU A 398 -19.06 11.77 0.28
C LEU A 398 -17.60 11.32 0.13
N THR A 399 -17.30 10.30 -0.69
CA THR A 399 -15.91 10.00 -1.07
C THR A 399 -15.27 11.20 -1.74
N GLN A 400 -15.95 11.79 -2.73
CA GLN A 400 -15.45 12.96 -3.46
C GLN A 400 -15.14 14.14 -2.52
N LYS A 401 -16.03 14.43 -1.58
CA LYS A 401 -15.85 15.47 -0.55
C LYS A 401 -14.66 15.17 0.37
N TRP A 402 -14.65 14.02 1.03
CA TRP A 402 -13.67 13.73 2.08
C TRP A 402 -12.27 13.53 1.53
N VAL A 403 -12.12 12.86 0.39
CA VAL A 403 -10.81 12.70 -0.28
C VAL A 403 -10.21 14.05 -0.66
N ARG A 404 -11.00 14.98 -1.22
CA ARG A 404 -10.54 16.33 -1.57
C ARG A 404 -10.13 17.13 -0.34
N LEU A 405 -10.95 17.12 0.71
CA LEU A 405 -10.63 17.83 1.96
C LEU A 405 -9.37 17.28 2.64
N ILE A 406 -9.19 15.96 2.66
CA ILE A 406 -7.97 15.34 3.18
C ILE A 406 -6.75 15.79 2.37
N CYS A 407 -6.81 15.75 1.03
CA CYS A 407 -5.72 16.22 0.17
C CYS A 407 -5.39 17.71 0.37
N ASP A 408 -6.41 18.54 0.58
CA ASP A 408 -6.27 19.99 0.78
C ASP A 408 -5.70 20.34 2.17
N GLU A 409 -6.13 19.64 3.22
CA GLU A 409 -5.85 20.03 4.62
C GLU A 409 -4.73 19.22 5.28
N PHE A 410 -4.69 17.90 5.09
CA PHE A 410 -3.68 17.03 5.72
C PHE A 410 -2.30 17.23 5.10
N TYR A 411 -2.22 17.34 3.77
CA TYR A 411 -0.94 17.43 3.06
C TYR A 411 -0.46 18.87 2.91
N GLY A 412 0.82 19.10 3.21
CA GLY A 412 1.49 20.40 3.12
C GLY A 412 2.60 20.45 2.06
N ILE A 413 3.25 21.61 1.95
CA ILE A 413 4.45 21.79 1.10
C ILE A 413 5.70 22.14 1.92
N THR A 414 5.57 22.21 3.24
CA THR A 414 6.70 22.46 4.16
C THR A 414 7.20 21.15 4.74
N GLY A 415 8.44 21.12 5.23
CA GLY A 415 9.00 19.90 5.83
C GLY A 415 8.20 19.38 7.03
N GLU A 416 7.60 20.26 7.83
CA GLU A 416 6.83 19.87 9.01
C GLU A 416 5.42 19.35 8.69
N HIS A 417 4.76 19.92 7.67
CA HIS A 417 3.36 19.62 7.32
C HIS A 417 3.22 18.68 6.11
N GLY A 418 4.32 18.31 5.44
CA GLY A 418 4.31 17.60 4.15
C GLY A 418 3.32 16.42 4.10
N TYR A 419 3.33 15.58 5.13
CA TYR A 419 2.47 14.41 5.28
C TYR A 419 1.65 14.47 6.57
N GLY A 420 1.00 15.61 6.82
CA GLY A 420 0.50 15.92 8.15
C GLY A 420 1.61 16.46 9.04
N TYR A 421 1.27 16.88 10.26
CA TYR A 421 2.25 17.42 11.19
C TYR A 421 2.95 16.28 11.95
N GLY A 422 4.20 15.99 11.58
CA GLY A 422 5.06 15.02 12.25
C GLY A 422 4.54 13.58 12.27
N GLN A 423 3.76 13.19 11.26
CA GLN A 423 3.46 11.80 10.94
C GLN A 423 4.58 11.23 10.06
N ASP A 424 4.74 9.91 10.08
CA ASP A 424 5.67 9.22 9.20
C ASP A 424 5.13 9.20 7.76
N GLU A 425 6.04 9.24 6.78
CA GLU A 425 5.68 9.16 5.35
C GLU A 425 5.53 7.71 4.87
N ASP A 426 6.10 6.78 5.65
CA ASP A 426 6.05 5.32 5.48
C ASP A 426 6.56 4.81 4.14
N GLN A 427 7.74 5.29 3.73
CA GLN A 427 8.44 4.82 2.53
C GLN A 427 7.62 4.91 1.23
N GLY A 428 6.94 6.03 1.04
CA GLY A 428 6.19 6.32 -0.17
C GLY A 428 4.69 6.12 -0.07
N GLN A 429 4.18 5.60 1.05
CA GLN A 429 2.78 5.19 1.15
C GLN A 429 1.83 6.38 1.13
N LEU A 430 2.04 7.39 2.01
CA LEU A 430 1.20 8.57 2.04
C LEU A 430 1.37 9.41 0.77
N GLY A 431 2.59 9.48 0.22
CA GLY A 431 2.84 10.08 -1.09
C GLY A 431 2.06 9.41 -2.22
N ALA A 432 2.08 8.08 -2.28
CA ALA A 432 1.36 7.30 -3.29
C ALA A 432 -0.16 7.41 -3.12
N TRP A 433 -0.66 7.48 -1.89
CA TRP A 433 -2.08 7.72 -1.62
C TRP A 433 -2.51 9.08 -2.16
N TYR A 434 -1.75 10.15 -1.87
CA TYR A 434 -2.04 11.48 -2.41
C TYR A 434 -2.07 11.49 -3.95
N VAL A 435 -1.09 10.83 -4.58
CA VAL A 435 -1.02 10.71 -6.04
C VAL A 435 -2.26 10.02 -6.62
N LEU A 436 -2.62 8.84 -6.12
CA LEU A 436 -3.80 8.11 -6.57
C LEU A 436 -5.10 8.91 -6.34
N SER A 437 -5.25 9.46 -5.13
CA SER A 437 -6.42 10.26 -4.74
C SER A 437 -6.62 11.49 -5.60
N THR A 438 -5.54 12.23 -5.90
CA THR A 438 -5.61 13.43 -6.76
C THR A 438 -5.74 13.10 -8.24
N MET A 439 -5.42 11.87 -8.66
CA MET A 439 -5.84 11.34 -9.96
C MET A 439 -7.33 10.98 -10.00
N GLY A 440 -7.97 10.87 -8.83
CA GLY A 440 -9.35 10.43 -8.68
C GLY A 440 -9.52 8.91 -8.77
N LEU A 441 -8.50 8.12 -8.43
CA LEU A 441 -8.52 6.66 -8.50
C LEU A 441 -8.12 6.03 -7.16
N PHE A 442 -8.73 4.91 -6.79
CA PHE A 442 -8.32 4.10 -5.63
C PHE A 442 -8.80 2.65 -5.78
N ASP A 443 -8.22 1.72 -5.03
CA ASP A 443 -8.71 0.33 -4.98
C ASP A 443 -8.80 -0.15 -3.53
N VAL A 444 -10.01 -0.11 -2.95
CA VAL A 444 -10.30 -0.58 -1.59
C VAL A 444 -9.93 -2.05 -1.39
N GLN A 445 -9.99 -2.89 -2.42
CA GLN A 445 -9.69 -4.32 -2.32
C GLN A 445 -8.22 -4.65 -2.63
N GLY A 446 -7.36 -3.63 -2.81
CA GLY A 446 -5.90 -3.76 -2.93
C GLY A 446 -5.42 -4.68 -4.05
N GLY A 447 -6.21 -4.86 -5.11
CA GLY A 447 -5.92 -5.76 -6.22
C GLY A 447 -6.16 -7.25 -5.95
N ALA A 448 -6.66 -7.61 -4.76
CA ALA A 448 -6.87 -9.00 -4.37
C ALA A 448 -7.93 -9.77 -5.21
N PRO A 449 -9.06 -9.18 -5.63
CA PRO A 449 -10.05 -9.87 -6.46
C PRO A 449 -9.46 -10.26 -7.83
N ALA A 450 -9.91 -11.38 -8.39
CA ALA A 450 -9.46 -11.85 -9.71
C ALA A 450 -9.70 -10.82 -10.84
N GLU A 451 -10.77 -10.02 -10.72
CA GLU A 451 -11.03 -8.87 -11.59
C GLU A 451 -11.02 -7.57 -10.76
N PRO A 452 -9.83 -6.99 -10.48
CA PRO A 452 -9.74 -5.83 -9.62
C PRO A 452 -10.31 -4.58 -10.31
N THR A 453 -10.77 -3.63 -9.51
CA THR A 453 -11.36 -2.38 -9.99
C THR A 453 -10.58 -1.19 -9.43
N TYR A 454 -10.58 -0.08 -10.16
CA TYR A 454 -10.37 1.23 -9.54
C TYR A 454 -11.73 1.87 -9.30
N GLN A 455 -11.98 2.30 -8.08
CA GLN A 455 -13.06 3.23 -7.76
C GLN A 455 -12.65 4.65 -8.14
N ILE A 456 -13.62 5.42 -8.60
CA ILE A 456 -13.45 6.78 -9.13
C ILE A 456 -13.90 7.78 -8.07
N GLY A 457 -13.04 8.76 -7.80
CA GLY A 457 -13.26 9.84 -6.85
C GLY A 457 -13.32 11.20 -7.54
N SER A 458 -12.62 12.18 -6.96
CA SER A 458 -12.59 13.56 -7.44
C SER A 458 -11.15 13.99 -7.76
N PRO A 459 -10.77 14.14 -9.05
CA PRO A 459 -9.42 14.57 -9.41
C PRO A 459 -9.12 16.02 -8.99
N ALA A 460 -7.86 16.31 -8.67
CA ALA A 460 -7.39 17.66 -8.34
C ALA A 460 -6.90 18.47 -9.57
N PHE A 461 -6.65 17.79 -10.70
CA PHE A 461 -6.07 18.38 -11.90
C PHE A 461 -7.08 18.42 -13.06
N ASP A 462 -6.89 19.35 -14.00
CA ASP A 462 -7.75 19.46 -15.19
C ASP A 462 -7.50 18.32 -16.18
N LYS A 463 -6.26 17.86 -16.24
CA LYS A 463 -5.85 16.74 -17.08
C LYS A 463 -4.68 15.98 -16.45
N ILE A 464 -4.84 14.67 -16.40
CA ILE A 464 -3.81 13.70 -16.03
C ILE A 464 -3.56 12.78 -17.23
N VAL A 465 -2.31 12.51 -17.55
CA VAL A 465 -1.90 11.52 -18.55
C VAL A 465 -1.02 10.48 -17.88
N VAL A 466 -1.46 9.23 -17.92
CA VAL A 466 -0.70 8.06 -17.49
C VAL A 466 -0.12 7.40 -18.72
N HIS A 467 1.21 7.26 -18.78
CA HIS A 467 1.87 6.47 -19.82
C HIS A 467 1.91 5.02 -19.37
N LEU A 468 1.10 4.19 -20.03
CA LEU A 468 0.92 2.79 -19.66
C LEU A 468 2.07 1.95 -20.19
N ASN A 469 2.42 0.90 -19.44
CA ASN A 469 3.55 0.06 -19.74
C ASN A 469 3.13 -1.22 -20.49
N PRO A 470 3.78 -1.58 -21.61
CA PRO A 470 3.43 -2.78 -22.38
C PRO A 470 3.65 -4.10 -21.63
N LEU A 471 4.33 -4.11 -20.48
CA LEU A 471 4.48 -5.31 -19.64
C LEU A 471 3.12 -5.87 -19.22
N ASN A 472 2.17 -5.00 -18.87
CA ASN A 472 0.85 -5.41 -18.39
C ASN A 472 -0.33 -4.64 -18.99
N ALA A 473 -0.07 -3.67 -19.88
CA ALA A 473 -1.09 -2.87 -20.55
C ALA A 473 -1.14 -3.13 -22.06
N THR A 474 -2.34 -3.12 -22.64
CA THR A 474 -2.55 -3.15 -24.10
C THR A 474 -2.67 -1.75 -24.68
N GLY A 475 -3.10 -0.78 -23.86
CA GLY A 475 -3.13 0.64 -24.19
C GLY A 475 -1.77 1.31 -24.03
N LYS A 476 -1.57 2.44 -24.72
CA LYS A 476 -0.37 3.26 -24.56
C LYS A 476 -0.52 4.35 -23.50
N LYS A 477 -1.73 4.89 -23.34
CA LYS A 477 -2.02 5.99 -22.43
C LYS A 477 -3.43 5.90 -21.88
N LEU A 478 -3.59 6.27 -20.62
CA LEU A 478 -4.87 6.66 -20.03
C LEU A 478 -4.86 8.19 -19.85
N VAL A 479 -5.93 8.85 -20.28
CA VAL A 479 -6.14 10.28 -20.06
C VAL A 479 -7.33 10.45 -19.14
N ILE A 480 -7.15 11.14 -18.02
CA ILE A 480 -8.25 11.60 -17.16
C ILE A 480 -8.38 13.09 -17.38
N ARG A 481 -9.54 13.54 -17.86
CA ARG A 481 -9.84 14.96 -18.12
C ARG A 481 -11.04 15.39 -17.30
N THR A 482 -10.95 16.54 -16.66
CA THR A 482 -12.09 17.16 -15.98
C THR A 482 -12.61 18.38 -16.74
N ILE A 483 -13.91 18.65 -16.65
CA ILE A 483 -14.56 19.84 -17.18
C ILE A 483 -15.19 20.59 -16.01
N GLY A 484 -14.82 21.85 -15.79
CA GLY A 484 -15.34 22.66 -14.68
C GLY A 484 -14.73 22.31 -13.31
N ASN A 485 -13.53 21.74 -13.27
CA ASN A 485 -12.83 21.48 -12.03
C ASN A 485 -12.35 22.80 -11.39
N GLY A 486 -12.21 22.78 -10.07
CA GLY A 486 -11.83 23.95 -9.32
C GLY A 486 -11.71 23.66 -7.81
N PRO A 487 -11.32 24.67 -7.03
CA PRO A 487 -11.11 24.53 -5.59
C PRO A 487 -12.37 24.14 -4.81
N GLU A 488 -13.56 24.44 -5.31
CA GLU A 488 -14.85 24.10 -4.67
C GLU A 488 -15.66 23.06 -5.46
N ALA A 489 -15.22 22.73 -6.69
CA ALA A 489 -15.92 21.81 -7.58
C ALA A 489 -15.48 20.36 -7.34
N TYR A 490 -15.89 19.81 -6.20
CA TYR A 490 -15.52 18.45 -5.80
C TYR A 490 -16.32 17.37 -6.50
N TYR A 491 -17.54 17.67 -6.94
CA TYR A 491 -18.53 16.65 -7.20
C TYR A 491 -18.64 16.31 -8.67
N VAL A 492 -18.56 15.02 -9.01
CA VAL A 492 -18.80 14.55 -10.37
C VAL A 492 -20.29 14.70 -10.69
N GLN A 493 -20.59 15.37 -11.79
CA GLN A 493 -21.94 15.64 -12.30
C GLN A 493 -22.29 14.76 -13.50
N LYS A 494 -21.28 14.35 -14.28
CA LYS A 494 -21.37 13.44 -15.43
C LYS A 494 -20.02 12.78 -15.65
N ALA A 495 -20.03 11.54 -16.15
CA ALA A 495 -18.83 10.84 -16.51
C ALA A 495 -18.97 10.10 -17.84
N SER A 496 -17.87 9.97 -18.56
CA SER A 496 -17.79 9.10 -19.74
C SER A 496 -16.43 8.45 -19.85
N PHE A 497 -16.39 7.22 -20.37
CA PHE A 497 -15.17 6.52 -20.70
C PHE A 497 -15.18 6.16 -22.19
N ASN A 498 -14.16 6.61 -22.92
CA ASN A 498 -14.06 6.44 -24.38
C ASN A 498 -15.33 6.89 -25.13
N GLY A 499 -15.90 8.04 -24.71
CA GLY A 499 -17.08 8.65 -25.31
C GLY A 499 -18.42 8.01 -24.94
N LYS A 500 -18.42 6.92 -24.15
CA LYS A 500 -19.66 6.30 -23.66
C LYS A 500 -19.98 6.78 -22.25
N PRO A 501 -21.26 7.07 -21.93
CA PRO A 501 -21.67 7.37 -20.56
C PRO A 501 -21.16 6.31 -19.58
N LEU A 502 -20.62 6.76 -18.46
CA LEU A 502 -20.13 5.90 -17.39
C LEU A 502 -21.11 5.97 -16.23
N GLU A 503 -21.96 4.95 -16.11
CA GLU A 503 -23.05 4.88 -15.13
C GLU A 503 -22.60 4.33 -13.76
N GLN A 504 -21.31 4.02 -13.63
CA GLN A 504 -20.71 3.49 -12.42
C GLN A 504 -19.49 4.31 -11.95
N ASN A 505 -19.29 4.37 -10.64
CA ASN A 505 -18.15 5.03 -9.96
C ASN A 505 -16.89 4.14 -9.94
N TRP A 506 -16.74 3.22 -10.88
CA TRP A 506 -15.60 2.31 -10.94
C TRP A 506 -15.34 1.81 -12.35
N LEU A 507 -14.13 1.35 -12.61
CA LEU A 507 -13.74 0.67 -13.84
C LEU A 507 -12.92 -0.57 -13.49
N TYR A 508 -13.06 -1.65 -14.26
CA TYR A 508 -12.12 -2.76 -14.12
C TYR A 508 -10.72 -2.27 -14.49
N ARG A 509 -9.72 -2.75 -13.75
CA ARG A 509 -8.31 -2.40 -14.00
C ARG A 509 -7.89 -2.75 -15.43
N LYS A 510 -8.38 -3.85 -15.99
CA LYS A 510 -8.12 -4.25 -17.39
C LYS A 510 -8.63 -3.22 -18.41
N ASP A 511 -9.72 -2.52 -18.12
CA ASP A 511 -10.29 -1.50 -19.02
C ASP A 511 -9.41 -0.23 -18.97
N ILE A 512 -8.94 0.13 -17.77
CA ILE A 512 -7.97 1.22 -17.58
C ILE A 512 -6.63 0.90 -18.27
N LEU A 513 -6.13 -0.33 -18.13
CA LEU A 513 -4.90 -0.79 -18.78
C LEU A 513 -5.04 -0.98 -20.30
N SER A 514 -6.27 -0.97 -20.83
CA SER A 514 -6.52 -0.87 -22.27
C SER A 514 -6.37 0.58 -22.80
N GLY A 515 -6.17 1.54 -21.89
CA GLY A 515 -6.01 2.95 -22.20
C GLY A 515 -7.31 3.63 -22.62
N GLY A 516 -7.18 4.87 -23.08
CA GLY A 516 -8.31 5.68 -23.52
C GLY A 516 -8.50 6.93 -22.68
N GLU A 517 -9.74 7.42 -22.62
CA GLU A 517 -10.07 8.70 -22.00
C GLU A 517 -11.25 8.59 -21.03
N LEU A 518 -11.02 8.95 -19.76
CA LEU A 518 -12.04 9.19 -18.74
C LEU A 518 -12.30 10.70 -18.67
N VAL A 519 -13.54 11.11 -18.92
CA VAL A 519 -13.96 12.51 -18.85
C VAL A 519 -14.95 12.69 -17.71
N LEU A 520 -14.65 13.59 -16.78
CA LEU A 520 -15.49 13.90 -15.62
C LEU A 520 -15.94 15.37 -15.67
N THR A 521 -17.24 15.63 -15.72
CA THR A 521 -17.77 16.99 -15.53
C THR A 521 -17.94 17.23 -14.04
N MET A 522 -17.31 18.27 -13.51
CA MET A 522 -17.29 18.60 -12.09
C MET A 522 -18.31 19.71 -11.77
N GLY A 523 -18.71 19.80 -10.50
CA GLY A 523 -19.65 20.80 -9.98
C GLY A 523 -19.46 21.03 -8.48
N THR A 524 -20.04 22.12 -7.98
CA THR A 524 -19.91 22.58 -6.59
C THR A 524 -20.91 21.94 -5.62
N GLU A 525 -21.97 21.34 -6.15
CA GLU A 525 -23.00 20.66 -5.36
C GLU A 525 -22.95 19.13 -5.56
N PRO A 526 -23.25 18.34 -4.53
CA PRO A 526 -23.43 16.90 -4.67
C PRO A 526 -24.42 16.58 -5.78
N SER A 527 -24.15 15.52 -6.55
CA SER A 527 -25.06 14.99 -7.55
C SER A 527 -25.44 13.54 -7.21
N ASP A 528 -26.56 13.08 -7.77
CA ASP A 528 -27.00 11.70 -7.60
C ASP A 528 -26.30 10.72 -8.54
N VAL A 529 -25.33 11.19 -9.34
CA VAL A 529 -24.53 10.33 -10.20
C VAL A 529 -23.86 9.25 -9.37
N TRP A 530 -24.09 8.00 -9.76
CA TRP A 530 -23.56 6.78 -9.13
C TRP A 530 -24.11 6.43 -7.73
N ASN A 531 -25.13 7.11 -7.20
CA ASN A 531 -25.68 6.78 -5.87
C ASN A 531 -26.15 5.31 -5.72
N GLU A 532 -26.49 4.64 -6.83
CA GLU A 532 -26.89 3.22 -6.85
C GLU A 532 -25.84 2.30 -7.48
N SER A 533 -24.66 2.82 -7.82
CA SER A 533 -23.54 2.03 -8.33
C SER A 533 -22.60 1.66 -7.18
N CYS A 534 -22.46 0.36 -6.95
CA CYS A 534 -21.44 -0.18 -6.04
C CYS A 534 -20.42 -0.99 -6.85
N PRO A 535 -19.11 -0.92 -6.53
CA PRO A 535 -18.12 -1.81 -7.09
C PRO A 535 -18.44 -3.28 -6.81
N PRO A 536 -18.05 -4.21 -7.69
CA PRO A 536 -18.32 -5.63 -7.49
C PRO A 536 -17.48 -6.19 -6.33
N VAL A 537 -18.13 -6.91 -5.43
CA VAL A 537 -17.53 -7.61 -4.27
C VAL A 537 -17.66 -9.14 -4.40
N LYS A 538 -17.62 -9.65 -5.64
CA LYS A 538 -17.87 -11.09 -5.90
C LYS A 538 -16.88 -11.97 -5.13
N GLN A 539 -17.42 -12.95 -4.40
CA GLN A 539 -16.66 -13.97 -3.67
C GLN A 539 -16.19 -15.11 -4.59
#